data_AF-A0A7S1TNI2-F1
#
_entry.id   AF-A0A7S1TNI2-F1
#
_cell.length_a   1.000
_cell.length_b   1.000
_cell.length_c   1.000
_cell.angle_alpha   90.00
_cell.angle_beta   90.00
_cell.angle_gamma   90.00
#
_symmetry.space_group_name_H-M   'P 1'
#
loop_
_entity.id
_entity.type
_entity.pdbx_description
1 polymer ?
#
loop_
_entity_poly.entity_id
_entity_poly.type
_entity_poly.pdbx_seq_one_letter_code
_entity_poly.pdbx_strand_id
1 'polypeptide(L)'
;EQGNIQLLQYGGELDPDARGGTRLLPHGGLHLGGGGVNRFVRVRTRSTLDVGGAGSHASLFVTAHGSIGAVVPLNDSQIRLSAALQSRLNALVQYLPRHAGLNPRAFRAFQPLRNNVQMHERRLVDAQLISEFMLLDRTKRAEIARLCNASEPQIFATLSVVDDVTRRF
;
A
#
# COMPACT_ATOMS: atom_id res chain seq x y z
N GLU A 1 11.32 -6.82 -17.95
CA GLU A 1 11.11 -5.51 -17.30
C GLU A 1 10.67 -5.73 -15.86
N GLN A 2 11.23 -5.00 -14.89
CA GLN A 2 10.90 -5.19 -13.48
C GLN A 2 9.50 -4.63 -13.19
N GLY A 3 8.59 -5.45 -12.66
CA GLY A 3 7.19 -5.08 -12.39
C GLY A 3 7.04 -4.22 -11.14
N ASN A 4 7.79 -3.13 -11.03
CA ASN A 4 7.70 -2.20 -9.89
C ASN A 4 6.66 -1.11 -10.13
N ILE A 5 5.99 -0.72 -9.05
CA ILE A 5 5.27 0.56 -8.95
C ILE A 5 6.03 1.45 -7.98
N GLN A 6 6.16 2.73 -8.31
CA GLN A 6 6.76 3.75 -7.45
C GLN A 6 5.83 4.95 -7.30
N LEU A 7 5.67 5.42 -6.06
CA LEU A 7 4.98 6.65 -5.74
C LEU A 7 6.00 7.79 -5.68
N LEU A 8 5.81 8.78 -6.53
CA LEU A 8 6.62 9.99 -6.59
C LEU A 8 5.75 11.18 -6.16
N GLN A 9 6.32 12.06 -5.34
CA GLN A 9 5.69 13.31 -4.92
C GLN A 9 6.57 14.48 -5.34
N TYR A 10 5.93 15.58 -5.72
CA TYR A 10 6.62 16.84 -5.92
C TYR A 10 6.96 17.46 -4.56
N GLY A 11 8.25 17.66 -4.29
CA GLY A 11 8.71 18.49 -3.19
C GLY A 11 8.82 19.94 -3.69
N GLY A 12 8.35 20.89 -2.88
CA GLY A 12 8.41 22.31 -3.23
C GLY A 12 9.84 22.85 -3.28
N GLU A 13 9.99 24.13 -3.63
CA GLU A 13 11.31 24.77 -3.75
C GLU A 13 12.09 24.81 -2.42
N LEU A 14 11.37 24.82 -1.31
CA LEU A 14 11.92 24.85 0.05
C LEU A 14 12.44 23.47 0.51
N ASP A 15 12.09 22.39 -0.19
CA ASP A 15 12.52 21.04 0.17
C ASP A 15 13.95 20.79 -0.35
N PRO A 16 14.96 20.59 0.54
CA PRO A 16 16.35 20.41 0.13
C PRO A 16 16.55 19.20 -0.79
N ASP A 17 15.77 18.13 -0.58
CA ASP A 17 15.93 16.89 -1.32
C ASP A 17 15.34 17.01 -2.74
N ALA A 18 14.38 17.92 -2.93
CA ALA A 18 13.71 18.20 -4.20
C ALA A 18 14.55 19.07 -5.15
N ARG A 19 15.71 19.58 -4.69
CA ARG A 19 16.63 20.42 -5.48
C ARG A 19 15.91 21.61 -6.12
N GLY A 20 15.21 22.39 -5.31
CA GLY A 20 14.43 23.54 -5.78
C GLY A 20 13.27 23.14 -6.69
N GLY A 21 12.61 22.00 -6.41
CA GLY A 21 11.47 21.49 -7.19
C GLY A 21 11.83 20.76 -8.49
N THR A 22 13.11 20.67 -8.87
CA THR A 22 13.51 20.00 -10.12
C THR A 22 13.53 18.47 -10.01
N ARG A 23 13.50 17.92 -8.79
CA ARG A 23 13.56 16.48 -8.54
C ARG A 23 12.29 15.99 -7.84
N LEU A 24 11.69 14.93 -8.39
CA LEU A 24 10.60 14.21 -7.73
C LEU A 24 11.14 13.33 -6.60
N LEU A 25 10.44 13.34 -5.47
CA LEU A 25 10.79 12.59 -4.28
C LEU A 25 10.07 11.23 -4.27
N PRO A 26 10.80 10.11 -4.16
CA PRO A 26 10.19 8.80 -4.01
C PRO A 26 9.66 8.56 -2.59
N HIS A 27 8.33 8.49 -2.46
CA HIS A 27 7.62 8.25 -1.19
C HIS A 27 7.05 6.83 -1.04
N GLY A 28 7.40 5.93 -1.95
CA GLY A 28 7.10 4.51 -1.79
C GLY A 28 7.41 3.72 -3.04
N GLY A 29 7.63 2.43 -2.88
CA GLY A 29 7.80 1.50 -3.99
C GLY A 29 7.42 0.09 -3.59
N LEU A 30 6.79 -0.64 -4.51
CA LEU A 30 6.39 -2.02 -4.34
C LEU A 30 6.68 -2.80 -5.62
N HIS A 31 7.10 -4.05 -5.45
CA HIS A 31 7.20 -5.00 -6.55
C HIS A 31 5.89 -5.80 -6.68
N LEU A 32 5.33 -5.87 -7.89
CA LEU A 32 4.04 -6.50 -8.16
C LEU A 32 4.11 -8.03 -8.28
N GLY A 33 5.30 -8.60 -8.46
CA GLY A 33 5.48 -10.05 -8.53
C GLY A 33 5.61 -10.62 -9.94
N GLY A 34 5.45 -9.80 -10.98
CA GLY A 34 5.63 -10.21 -12.37
C GLY A 34 4.79 -9.35 -13.31
N GLY A 35 5.32 -9.10 -14.52
CA GLY A 35 4.66 -8.31 -15.56
C GLY A 35 4.72 -6.80 -15.31
N GLY A 36 5.11 -6.04 -16.32
CA GLY A 36 4.98 -4.58 -16.29
C GLY A 36 3.52 -4.17 -16.16
N VAL A 37 3.28 -2.99 -15.58
CA VAL A 37 1.97 -2.35 -15.67
C VAL A 37 1.84 -1.71 -17.04
N ASN A 38 0.82 -2.10 -17.79
CA ASN A 38 0.64 -1.61 -19.16
C ASN A 38 -0.30 -0.40 -19.22
N ARG A 39 -1.24 -0.27 -18.28
CA ARG A 39 -2.24 0.79 -18.28
C ARG A 39 -2.65 1.16 -16.87
N PHE A 40 -2.86 2.46 -16.67
CA PHE A 40 -3.53 3.02 -15.49
C PHE A 40 -4.86 3.67 -15.88
N VAL A 41 -5.86 3.55 -15.02
CA VAL A 41 -7.15 4.24 -15.13
C VAL A 41 -7.51 4.85 -13.79
N ARG A 42 -7.83 6.14 -13.78
CA ARG A 42 -8.25 6.84 -12.55
C ARG A 42 -9.76 6.75 -12.38
N VAL A 43 -10.19 6.39 -11.18
CA VAL A 43 -11.61 6.27 -10.82
C VAL A 43 -11.87 7.04 -9.54
N ARG A 44 -12.86 7.94 -9.57
CA ARG A 44 -13.26 8.74 -8.40
C ARG A 44 -13.83 7.84 -7.31
N THR A 45 -13.27 7.82 -6.11
CA THR A 45 -13.78 7.03 -4.99
C THR A 45 -14.91 7.79 -4.27
N ARG A 46 -15.80 7.07 -3.56
CA ARG A 46 -16.77 7.67 -2.61
C ARG A 46 -16.12 7.85 -1.24
N SER A 47 -14.86 8.24 -1.22
CA SER A 47 -14.12 8.36 0.04
C SER A 47 -14.57 9.61 0.80
N THR A 48 -14.67 9.49 2.13
CA THR A 48 -14.92 10.61 3.04
C THR A 48 -13.68 11.50 3.24
N LEU A 49 -12.56 11.19 2.59
CA LEU A 49 -11.32 11.96 2.61
C LEU A 49 -11.38 13.26 1.79
N ASP A 50 -12.57 13.72 1.42
CA ASP A 50 -12.81 14.91 0.61
C ASP A 50 -12.46 16.20 1.36
N VAL A 51 -11.17 16.44 1.54
CA VAL A 51 -10.63 17.73 1.94
C VAL A 51 -10.53 18.60 0.69
N GLY A 52 -11.51 19.48 0.48
CA GLY A 52 -11.49 20.47 -0.62
C GLY A 52 -12.38 20.16 -1.83
N GLY A 53 -13.35 19.25 -1.72
CA GLY A 53 -14.44 19.09 -2.71
C GLY A 53 -14.07 18.41 -4.05
N ALA A 54 -12.78 18.14 -4.30
CA ALA A 54 -12.31 17.55 -5.56
C ALA A 54 -12.56 16.04 -5.70
N GLY A 55 -12.96 15.34 -4.64
CA GLY A 55 -13.09 13.88 -4.67
C GLY A 55 -11.75 13.17 -4.59
N SER A 56 -11.64 12.15 -3.73
CA SER A 56 -10.51 11.21 -3.79
C SER A 56 -10.57 10.32 -5.05
N HIS A 57 -9.42 9.93 -5.60
CA HIS A 57 -9.33 9.10 -6.82
C HIS A 57 -8.39 7.91 -6.60
N ALA A 58 -8.87 6.71 -6.90
CA ALA A 58 -8.03 5.51 -6.96
C ALA A 58 -7.46 5.34 -8.36
N SER A 59 -6.26 4.77 -8.45
CA SER A 59 -5.61 4.43 -9.72
C SER A 59 -5.65 2.93 -9.92
N LEU A 60 -6.52 2.47 -10.80
CA LEU A 60 -6.56 1.09 -11.25
C LEU A 60 -5.44 0.84 -12.24
N PHE A 61 -4.94 -0.38 -12.25
CA PHE A 61 -3.92 -0.79 -13.19
C PHE A 61 -4.12 -2.22 -13.67
N VAL A 62 -3.62 -2.49 -14.86
CA VAL A 62 -3.61 -3.82 -15.46
C VAL A 62 -2.17 -4.22 -15.76
N THR A 63 -1.79 -5.43 -15.36
CA THR A 63 -0.47 -5.99 -15.63
C THR A 63 -0.43 -6.75 -16.95
N ALA A 64 0.76 -6.94 -17.52
CA ALA A 64 0.95 -7.73 -18.73
C ALA A 64 0.51 -9.20 -18.62
N HIS A 65 0.34 -9.72 -17.39
CA HIS A 65 -0.13 -11.08 -17.13
C HIS A 65 -1.65 -11.17 -16.88
N GLY A 66 -2.39 -10.08 -17.12
CA GLY A 66 -3.85 -10.07 -17.01
C GLY A 66 -4.39 -9.88 -15.59
N SER A 67 -3.54 -9.56 -14.61
CA SER A 67 -4.03 -9.17 -13.28
C SER A 67 -4.48 -7.71 -13.27
N ILE A 68 -5.54 -7.44 -12.50
CA ILE A 68 -6.07 -6.10 -12.26
C ILE A 68 -5.77 -5.75 -10.81
N GLY A 69 -5.22 -4.56 -10.58
CA GLY A 69 -4.93 -4.05 -9.25
C GLY A 69 -5.36 -2.60 -9.10
N ALA A 70 -5.30 -2.09 -7.87
CA ALA A 70 -5.65 -0.72 -7.54
C ALA A 70 -4.65 -0.12 -6.56
N VAL A 71 -4.35 1.16 -6.75
CA VAL A 71 -3.70 2.01 -5.76
C VAL A 71 -4.77 2.93 -5.18
N VAL A 72 -5.07 2.72 -3.91
CA VAL A 72 -6.13 3.45 -3.19
C VAL A 72 -5.49 4.49 -2.28
N PRO A 73 -5.84 5.78 -2.41
CA PRO A 73 -5.38 6.80 -1.48
C PRO A 73 -6.04 6.60 -0.11
N LEU A 74 -5.23 6.70 0.93
CA LEU A 74 -5.64 6.62 2.33
C LEU A 74 -5.13 7.88 3.05
N ASN A 75 -5.78 8.25 4.16
CA ASN A 75 -5.28 9.35 4.99
C ASN A 75 -4.02 8.91 5.77
N ASP A 76 -3.34 9.88 6.38
CA ASP A 76 -2.10 9.61 7.09
C ASP A 76 -2.27 8.65 8.28
N SER A 77 -3.41 8.71 8.98
CA SER A 77 -3.68 7.78 10.09
C SER A 77 -3.91 6.35 9.60
N GLN A 78 -4.66 6.18 8.52
CA GLN A 78 -4.91 4.89 7.84
C GLN A 78 -3.63 4.31 7.26
N ILE A 79 -2.77 5.12 6.63
CA ILE A 79 -1.47 4.66 6.11
C ILE A 79 -0.57 4.19 7.23
N ARG A 80 -0.43 4.97 8.31
CA ARG A 80 0.37 4.55 9.47
C ARG A 80 -0.15 3.26 10.09
N LEU A 81 -1.47 3.15 10.26
CA LEU A 81 -2.11 1.95 10.79
C LEU A 81 -1.88 0.75 9.87
N SER A 82 -2.07 0.90 8.57
CA SER A 82 -1.92 -0.18 7.59
C SER A 82 -0.46 -0.64 7.49
N ALA A 83 0.51 0.28 7.57
CA ALA A 83 1.93 -0.06 7.61
C ALA A 83 2.32 -0.81 8.90
N ALA A 84 1.78 -0.39 10.04
CA ALA A 84 1.96 -1.11 11.31
C ALA A 84 1.37 -2.51 11.25
N LEU A 85 0.14 -2.64 10.74
CA LEU A 85 -0.55 -3.92 10.54
C LEU A 85 0.23 -4.86 9.63
N GLN A 86 0.70 -4.38 8.47
CA GLN A 86 1.56 -5.13 7.56
C GLN A 86 2.84 -5.62 8.25
N SER A 87 3.47 -4.79 9.09
CA SER A 87 4.68 -5.18 9.82
C SER A 87 4.38 -6.30 10.81
N ARG A 88 3.27 -6.22 11.56
CA ARG A 88 2.85 -7.29 12.48
C ARG A 88 2.51 -8.58 11.76
N LEU A 89 1.71 -8.53 10.69
CA LEU A 89 1.34 -9.72 9.91
C LEU A 89 2.56 -10.40 9.25
N ASN A 90 3.57 -9.63 8.85
CA ASN A 90 4.82 -10.20 8.36
C ASN A 90 5.65 -10.89 9.47
N ALA A 91 5.66 -10.33 10.68
CA ALA A 91 6.41 -10.92 11.80
C ALA A 91 5.76 -12.23 12.29
N LEU A 92 4.44 -12.35 12.13
CA LEU A 92 3.62 -13.45 12.62
C LEU A 92 3.62 -14.68 11.68
N VAL A 93 4.77 -15.01 11.10
CA VAL A 93 4.96 -16.20 10.22
C VAL A 93 4.48 -17.50 10.90
N GLN A 94 4.57 -17.57 12.22
CA GLN A 94 4.12 -18.72 13.01
C GLN A 94 2.60 -18.92 12.99
N TYR A 95 1.82 -17.85 12.83
CA TYR A 95 0.37 -17.89 12.91
C TYR A 95 -0.32 -17.93 11.56
N LEU A 96 0.40 -17.56 10.50
CA LEU A 96 -0.09 -17.62 9.12
C LEU A 96 0.95 -18.33 8.24
N PRO A 97 0.77 -19.64 7.99
CA PRO A 97 1.69 -20.41 7.14
C PRO A 97 1.76 -19.77 5.76
N ARG A 98 2.98 -19.41 5.33
CA ARG A 98 3.19 -18.85 4.00
C ARG A 98 3.24 -19.97 2.98
N HIS A 99 2.50 -19.81 1.88
CA HIS A 99 2.58 -20.75 0.76
C HIS A 99 4.02 -20.90 0.30
N ALA A 100 4.48 -22.15 0.19
CA ALA A 100 5.86 -22.50 -0.16
C ALA A 100 6.96 -21.84 0.70
N GLY A 101 6.63 -21.41 1.93
CA GLY A 101 7.59 -20.74 2.83
C GLY A 101 8.07 -19.37 2.33
N LEU A 102 7.38 -18.77 1.35
CA LEU A 102 7.78 -17.50 0.76
C LEU A 102 7.58 -16.33 1.72
N ASN A 103 8.52 -15.38 1.72
CA ASN A 103 8.41 -14.15 2.51
C ASN A 103 7.71 -13.05 1.68
N PRO A 104 6.48 -12.63 2.03
CA PRO A 104 5.75 -11.60 1.27
C PRO A 104 6.47 -10.25 1.27
N ARG A 105 7.12 -9.89 2.39
CA ARG A 105 7.91 -8.65 2.48
C ARG A 105 9.07 -8.65 1.49
N ALA A 106 9.75 -9.79 1.34
CA ALA A 106 10.84 -9.91 0.37
C ALA A 106 10.31 -9.90 -1.07
N PHE A 107 9.19 -10.58 -1.32
CA PHE A 107 8.53 -10.60 -2.62
C PHE A 107 8.07 -9.21 -3.10
N ARG A 108 7.54 -8.39 -2.18
CA ARG A 108 7.11 -7.01 -2.45
C ARG A 108 8.22 -5.97 -2.39
N ALA A 109 9.43 -6.37 -2.00
CA ALA A 109 10.56 -5.44 -1.88
C ALA A 109 10.82 -4.76 -3.22
N PHE A 110 10.82 -3.43 -3.23
CA PHE A 110 11.12 -2.63 -4.41
C PHE A 110 12.49 -3.02 -4.98
N GLN A 111 12.54 -3.30 -6.28
CA GLN A 111 13.77 -3.65 -6.98
C GLN A 111 14.22 -2.44 -7.79
N PRO A 112 15.12 -1.59 -7.28
CA PRO A 112 15.49 -0.39 -7.99
C PRO A 112 16.30 -0.72 -9.26
N LEU A 113 16.01 -0.02 -10.36
CA LEU A 113 16.80 -0.15 -11.59
C LEU A 113 18.25 0.34 -11.42
N ARG A 114 18.47 1.25 -10.46
CA ARG A 114 19.78 1.80 -10.11
C ARG A 114 19.99 1.69 -8.61
N ASN A 115 21.18 1.30 -8.18
CA ASN A 115 21.51 1.10 -6.76
C ASN A 115 21.35 2.35 -5.87
N ASN A 116 21.18 3.54 -6.47
CA ASN A 116 21.12 4.82 -5.75
C ASN A 116 19.69 5.35 -5.54
N VAL A 117 18.64 4.56 -5.79
CA VAL A 117 17.26 4.99 -5.49
C VAL A 117 17.02 4.88 -3.98
N GLN A 118 17.23 5.98 -3.28
CA GLN A 118 16.82 6.12 -1.88
C GLN A 118 15.34 6.50 -1.81
N MET A 119 14.55 5.67 -1.13
CA MET A 119 13.15 5.98 -0.81
C MET A 119 13.14 6.89 0.42
N HIS A 120 12.50 8.07 0.32
CA HIS A 120 12.41 9.01 1.44
C HIS A 120 11.43 8.47 2.49
N GLU A 121 10.31 7.92 2.03
CA GLU A 121 9.31 7.28 2.88
C GLU A 121 8.75 6.03 2.21
N ARG A 122 8.06 5.18 2.99
CA ARG A 122 7.39 3.97 2.51
C ARG A 122 5.88 4.10 2.71
N ARG A 123 5.24 5.03 1.99
CA ARG A 123 3.79 5.28 2.02
C ARG A 123 2.96 4.34 1.15
N LEU A 124 3.56 3.26 0.64
CA LEU A 124 2.85 2.20 -0.07
C LEU A 124 2.80 0.95 0.80
N VAL A 125 1.59 0.40 0.96
CA VAL A 125 1.28 -0.77 1.78
C VAL A 125 0.67 -1.84 0.90
N ASP A 126 0.99 -3.11 1.16
CA ASP A 126 0.41 -4.24 0.45
C ASP A 126 -0.99 -4.56 0.98
N ALA A 127 -2.01 -4.23 0.16
CA ALA A 127 -3.41 -4.48 0.45
C ALA A 127 -3.72 -5.98 0.62
N GLN A 128 -3.10 -6.86 -0.16
CA GLN A 128 -3.37 -8.29 -0.09
C GLN A 128 -2.90 -8.88 1.24
N LEU A 129 -1.74 -8.42 1.70
CA LEU A 129 -1.17 -8.84 2.98
C LEU A 129 -2.00 -8.33 4.16
N ILE A 130 -2.44 -7.08 4.17
CA ILE A 130 -3.25 -6.56 5.28
C ILE A 130 -4.65 -7.19 5.33
N SER A 131 -5.20 -7.62 4.19
CA SER A 131 -6.48 -8.35 4.14
C SER A 131 -6.42 -9.71 4.83
N GLU A 132 -5.24 -10.31 4.99
CA GLU A 132 -5.06 -11.55 5.77
C GLU A 132 -5.52 -11.39 7.23
N PHE A 133 -5.58 -10.16 7.76
CA PHE A 133 -6.15 -9.88 9.08
C PHE A 133 -7.59 -10.41 9.22
N MET A 134 -8.37 -10.42 8.14
CA MET A 134 -9.75 -10.91 8.13
C MET A 134 -9.82 -12.43 8.37
N LEU A 135 -8.76 -13.17 8.00
CA LEU A 135 -8.69 -14.64 8.10
C LEU A 135 -8.31 -15.13 9.50
N LEU A 136 -7.83 -14.22 10.36
CA LEU A 136 -7.38 -14.57 11.71
C LEU A 136 -8.56 -14.78 12.66
N ASP A 137 -8.36 -15.65 13.66
CA ASP A 137 -9.31 -15.80 14.76
C ASP A 137 -9.41 -14.54 15.63
N ARG A 138 -10.50 -14.44 16.40
CA ARG A 138 -10.80 -13.24 17.22
C ARG A 138 -9.69 -12.93 18.23
N THR A 139 -9.09 -13.96 18.83
CA THR A 139 -8.02 -13.78 19.82
C THR A 139 -6.77 -13.16 19.21
N LYS A 140 -6.33 -13.66 18.05
CA LYS A 140 -5.17 -13.13 17.33
C LYS A 140 -5.45 -11.75 16.76
N ARG A 141 -6.66 -11.51 16.25
CA ARG A 141 -7.06 -10.17 15.79
C ARG A 141 -6.96 -9.15 16.91
N ALA A 142 -7.49 -9.45 18.10
CA ALA A 142 -7.41 -8.58 19.26
C ALA A 142 -5.95 -8.32 19.69
N GLU A 143 -5.11 -9.36 19.69
CA GLU A 143 -3.69 -9.23 20.00
C GLU A 143 -2.95 -8.31 19.02
N ILE A 144 -3.14 -8.53 17.71
CA ILE A 144 -2.53 -7.71 16.65
C ILE A 144 -3.02 -6.27 16.70
N ALA A 145 -4.33 -6.08 16.91
CA ALA A 145 -4.91 -4.74 17.03
C ALA A 145 -4.25 -3.97 18.18
N ARG A 146 -4.09 -4.62 19.35
CA ARG A 146 -3.36 -4.06 20.49
C ARG A 146 -1.90 -3.73 20.13
N LEU A 147 -1.19 -4.61 19.43
CA LEU A 147 0.19 -4.37 18.98
C LEU A 147 0.34 -3.24 17.95
N CYS A 148 -0.75 -2.87 17.29
CA CYS A 148 -0.83 -1.74 16.35
C CYS A 148 -1.35 -0.45 17.03
N ASN A 149 -1.61 -0.47 18.34
CA ASN A 149 -2.26 0.62 19.08
C ASN A 149 -3.59 1.07 18.46
N ALA A 150 -4.38 0.12 17.96
CA ALA A 150 -5.67 0.38 17.33
C ALA A 150 -6.73 -0.59 17.81
N SER A 151 -8.01 -0.25 17.60
CA SER A 151 -9.12 -1.16 17.85
C SER A 151 -9.45 -1.98 16.60
N GLU A 152 -9.99 -3.20 16.78
CA GLU A 152 -10.44 -4.03 15.65
C GLU A 152 -11.40 -3.27 14.71
N PRO A 153 -12.41 -2.51 15.20
CA PRO A 153 -13.27 -1.71 14.33
C PRO A 153 -12.54 -0.66 13.50
N GLN A 154 -11.48 -0.03 14.03
CA GLN A 154 -10.67 0.94 13.28
C GLN A 154 -9.91 0.27 12.12
N ILE A 155 -9.38 -0.94 12.36
CA ILE A 155 -8.72 -1.73 11.33
C ILE A 155 -9.74 -2.13 10.26
N PHE A 156 -10.91 -2.65 10.65
CA PHE A 156 -11.97 -3.01 9.70
C PHE A 156 -12.46 -1.81 8.89
N ALA A 157 -12.63 -0.64 9.50
CA ALA A 157 -12.99 0.58 8.78
C ALA A 157 -11.93 0.96 7.73
N THR A 158 -10.65 0.79 8.06
CA THR A 158 -9.54 1.05 7.11
C THR A 158 -9.54 0.05 5.94
N LEU A 159 -9.75 -1.24 6.23
CA LEU A 159 -9.84 -2.28 5.19
C LEU A 159 -11.07 -2.09 4.29
N SER A 160 -12.19 -1.62 4.85
CA SER A 160 -13.40 -1.34 4.07
C SER A 160 -13.18 -0.26 3.01
N VAL A 161 -12.36 0.76 3.28
CA VAL A 161 -12.04 1.81 2.29
C VAL A 161 -11.30 1.22 1.09
N VAL A 162 -10.44 0.22 1.32
CA VAL A 162 -9.73 -0.48 0.26
C VAL A 162 -10.70 -1.34 -0.56
N ASP A 163 -11.61 -2.06 0.10
CA ASP A 163 -12.60 -2.94 -0.54
C ASP A 163 -13.69 -2.17 -1.33
N ASP A 164 -14.03 -0.95 -0.91
CA ASP A 164 -15.05 -0.15 -1.61
C ASP A 164 -14.64 0.24 -3.03
N VAL A 165 -13.33 0.31 -3.31
CA VAL A 165 -12.82 0.57 -4.67
C VAL A 165 -12.96 -0.68 -5.55
N THR A 166 -12.74 -1.86 -4.99
CA THR A 166 -12.89 -3.14 -5.70
C THR A 166 -14.35 -3.48 -5.98
N ARG A 167 -15.28 -3.15 -5.07
CA ARG A 167 -16.73 -3.40 -5.23
C ARG A 167 -17.42 -2.66 -6.39
N ARG A 168 -16.73 -1.73 -7.04
CA ARG A 168 -17.27 -1.01 -8.21
C ARG A 168 -17.22 -1.80 -9.51
N PHE A 169 -16.55 -2.95 -9.51
CA PHE A 169 -16.38 -3.84 -10.64
C PHE A 169 -16.95 -5.21 -10.28
#